data_AF-A0A7V5C347-F1
#
_entry.id   AF-A0A7V5C347-F1
#
_cell.length_a   1.000
_cell.length_b   1.000
_cell.length_c   1.000
_cell.angle_alpha   90.00
_cell.angle_beta   90.00
_cell.angle_gamma   90.00
#
_symmetry.space_group_name_H-M   'P 1'
#
loop_
_entity.id
_entity.type
_entity.pdbx_description
1 polymer ?
#
loop_
_entity_poly.entity_id
_entity_poly.type
_entity_poly.pdbx_seq_one_letter_code
_entity_poly.pdbx_strand_id
1 'polypeptide(L)'
;MKNITIYIMFLLPLLLYSASLSHQEITNMVSKIKDERAGISLDILEKTPNPFAIIEKVVEKEVEEIKVEKPKEIIPQEVYNITAVLNHAGFINKKWYRVGDKIGSYTVVHIEKSSATLKRGKEYKRLVIPRKKKKFKIFKGD
;
A
#
# COMPACT_ATOMS: atom_id res chain seq x y z
N MET A 1 -61.75 -39.29 4.40
CA MET A 1 -60.77 -38.25 4.01
C MET A 1 -61.24 -36.81 4.21
N LYS A 2 -62.54 -36.54 4.43
CA LYS A 2 -63.12 -35.19 4.59
C LYS A 2 -62.67 -34.44 5.86
N ASN A 3 -62.13 -35.14 6.85
CA ASN A 3 -61.73 -34.55 8.13
C ASN A 3 -60.28 -34.04 8.09
N ILE A 4 -59.41 -34.61 7.24
CA ILE A 4 -58.01 -34.21 7.07
C ILE A 4 -57.90 -32.89 6.28
N THR A 5 -58.81 -32.66 5.33
CA THR A 5 -58.88 -31.42 4.56
C THR A 5 -59.13 -30.19 5.43
N ILE A 6 -59.83 -30.33 6.56
CA ILE A 6 -60.08 -29.24 7.51
C ILE A 6 -58.79 -28.87 8.24
N TYR A 7 -57.98 -29.85 8.67
CA TYR A 7 -56.68 -29.60 9.30
C TYR A 7 -55.68 -28.95 8.34
N ILE A 8 -55.65 -29.37 7.06
CA ILE A 8 -54.79 -28.77 6.03
C ILE A 8 -55.20 -27.31 5.75
N MET A 9 -56.50 -27.01 5.75
CA MET A 9 -57.01 -25.65 5.56
C MET A 9 -56.60 -24.71 6.72
N PHE A 10 -56.44 -25.24 7.93
CA PHE A 10 -55.99 -24.47 9.10
C PHE A 10 -54.46 -24.30 9.14
N LEU A 11 -53.69 -25.22 8.54
CA LEU A 11 -52.22 -25.16 8.50
C LEU A 11 -51.68 -24.21 7.41
N LEU A 12 -52.43 -24.02 6.32
CA LEU A 12 -52.04 -23.20 5.17
C LEU A 12 -51.73 -21.72 5.48
N PRO A 13 -52.51 -20.98 6.31
CA PRO A 13 -52.20 -19.58 6.61
C PRO A 13 -50.93 -19.39 7.45
N LEU A 14 -50.45 -20.41 8.17
CA LEU A 14 -49.17 -20.31 8.91
C LEU A 14 -47.96 -20.31 7.98
N LEU A 15 -48.06 -20.93 6.80
CA LEU A 15 -46.96 -20.98 5.81
C LEU A 15 -46.82 -19.66 5.02
N LEU A 16 -47.85 -18.82 5.00
CA LEU A 16 -47.85 -17.54 4.29
C LEU A 16 -47.16 -16.40 5.08
N TYR A 17 -46.92 -16.58 6.38
CA TYR A 17 -46.03 -15.73 7.18
C TYR A 17 -44.55 -16.09 6.95
N SER A 18 -44.14 -16.16 5.68
CA SER A 18 -42.72 -16.20 5.34
C SER A 18 -42.09 -14.84 5.66
N ALA A 19 -40.89 -14.84 6.26
CA ALA A 19 -40.21 -13.63 6.71
C ALA A 19 -39.84 -12.71 5.54
N SER A 20 -40.72 -11.76 5.22
CA SER A 20 -40.44 -10.68 4.30
C SER A 20 -40.02 -9.45 5.09
N LEU A 21 -38.88 -8.87 4.74
CA LEU A 21 -38.44 -7.62 5.35
C LEU A 21 -39.37 -6.50 4.89
N SER A 22 -40.02 -5.85 5.84
CA SER A 22 -40.80 -4.65 5.59
C SER A 22 -39.87 -3.50 5.19
N HIS A 23 -40.41 -2.52 4.46
CA HIS A 23 -39.67 -1.31 4.11
C HIS A 23 -39.09 -0.61 5.36
N GLN A 24 -39.85 -0.60 6.46
CA GLN A 24 -39.43 0.00 7.73
C GLN A 24 -38.26 -0.75 8.39
N GLU A 25 -38.21 -2.08 8.29
CA GLU A 25 -37.06 -2.86 8.77
C GLU A 25 -35.81 -2.55 7.95
N ILE A 26 -35.94 -2.43 6.62
CA ILE A 26 -34.83 -2.07 5.74
C ILE A 26 -34.31 -0.69 6.09
N THR A 27 -35.18 0.31 6.26
CA THR A 27 -34.74 1.68 6.63
C THR A 27 -34.07 1.71 7.99
N ASN A 28 -34.58 0.97 8.97
CA ASN A 28 -33.96 0.82 10.29
C ASN A 28 -32.57 0.18 10.22
N MET A 29 -32.40 -0.88 9.42
CA MET A 29 -31.09 -1.50 9.20
C MET A 29 -30.11 -0.54 8.54
N VAL A 30 -30.55 0.20 7.52
CA VAL A 30 -29.73 1.18 6.82
C VAL A 30 -29.33 2.32 7.77
N SER A 31 -30.24 2.80 8.61
CA SER A 31 -29.93 3.84 9.60
C SER A 31 -28.82 3.39 10.54
N LYS A 32 -28.92 2.17 11.11
CA LYS A 32 -27.92 1.61 12.01
C LYS A 32 -26.53 1.44 11.37
N ILE A 33 -26.46 1.32 10.05
CA ILE A 33 -25.19 1.23 9.30
C ILE A 33 -24.62 2.62 9.00
N LYS A 34 -25.49 3.62 8.79
CA LYS A 34 -25.13 4.99 8.44
C LYS A 34 -24.58 5.80 9.61
N ASP A 35 -24.92 5.43 10.84
CA ASP A 35 -24.40 6.10 12.03
C ASP A 35 -22.86 6.11 12.02
N GLU A 36 -22.28 7.28 12.34
CA GLU A 36 -20.82 7.45 12.34
C GLU A 36 -20.16 6.54 13.37
N ARG A 37 -19.11 5.83 12.97
CA ARG A 37 -18.33 5.00 13.88
C ARG A 37 -17.38 5.89 14.68
N ALA A 38 -17.73 6.16 15.93
CA ALA A 38 -16.76 6.68 16.90
C ALA A 38 -15.66 5.61 17.04
N GLY A 39 -14.43 5.94 16.62
CA GLY A 39 -13.29 5.03 16.70
C GLY A 39 -13.00 4.57 18.14
N ILE A 40 -12.02 3.68 18.27
CA ILE A 40 -11.63 3.14 19.58
C ILE A 40 -10.67 4.10 20.31
N SER A 41 -10.77 4.19 21.64
CA SER A 41 -9.86 5.01 22.44
C SER A 41 -8.47 4.37 22.57
N LEU A 42 -7.46 5.20 22.83
CA LEU A 42 -6.08 4.75 23.01
C LEU A 42 -5.94 3.77 24.18
N ASP A 43 -6.65 4.02 25.29
CA ASP A 43 -6.62 3.17 26.49
C ASP A 43 -7.10 1.73 26.21
N ILE A 44 -8.04 1.57 25.27
CA ILE A 44 -8.57 0.27 24.89
C ILE A 44 -7.63 -0.40 23.86
N LEU A 45 -7.07 0.37 22.94
CA LEU A 45 -6.10 -0.12 21.96
C LEU A 45 -4.88 -0.77 22.63
N GLU A 46 -4.32 -0.11 23.65
CA GLU A 46 -3.13 -0.62 24.35
C GLU A 46 -3.40 -1.92 25.13
N LYS A 47 -4.64 -2.12 25.60
CA LYS A 47 -5.06 -3.33 26.33
C LYS A 47 -5.56 -4.44 25.42
N THR A 48 -5.73 -4.17 24.12
CA THR A 48 -6.27 -5.15 23.19
C THR A 48 -5.21 -6.19 22.86
N PRO A 49 -5.46 -7.50 23.10
CA PRO A 49 -4.49 -8.54 22.79
C PRO A 49 -4.28 -8.65 21.28
N ASN A 50 -3.06 -9.01 20.88
CA ASN A 50 -2.74 -9.24 19.47
C ASN A 50 -3.49 -10.48 18.94
N PRO A 51 -4.33 -10.36 17.91
CA PRO A 51 -5.12 -11.49 17.38
C PRO A 51 -4.31 -12.45 16.50
N PHE A 52 -3.06 -12.12 16.17
CA PHE A 52 -2.22 -12.93 15.29
C PHE A 52 -1.29 -13.85 16.10
N ALA A 53 -1.24 -15.12 15.70
CA ALA A 53 -0.28 -16.08 16.25
C ALA A 53 1.15 -15.66 15.85
N ILE A 54 1.98 -15.31 16.83
CA ILE A 54 3.41 -15.06 16.63
C ILE A 54 4.11 -16.42 16.67
N ILE A 55 4.58 -16.90 15.52
CA ILE A 55 5.43 -18.08 15.45
C ILE A 55 6.84 -17.62 15.79
N GLU A 56 7.31 -17.95 16.99
CA GLU A 56 8.70 -17.78 17.36
C GLU A 56 9.54 -18.71 16.48
N LYS A 57 10.23 -18.15 15.48
CA LYS A 57 11.29 -18.88 14.81
C LYS A 57 12.36 -19.13 15.87
N VAL A 58 12.60 -20.40 16.19
CA VAL A 58 13.75 -20.81 16.98
C VAL A 58 14.99 -20.43 16.18
N VAL A 59 15.51 -19.23 16.44
CA VAL A 59 16.87 -18.89 16.06
C VAL A 59 17.73 -19.62 17.07
N GLU A 60 18.33 -20.74 16.65
CA GLU A 60 19.41 -21.38 17.39
C GLU A 60 20.45 -20.29 17.67
N LYS A 61 20.49 -19.81 18.91
CA LYS A 61 21.49 -18.86 19.37
C LYS A 61 22.79 -19.64 19.49
N GLU A 62 23.60 -19.65 18.44
CA GLU A 62 25.04 -19.69 18.65
C GLU A 62 25.39 -18.54 19.59
N VAL A 63 25.94 -18.88 20.75
CA VAL A 63 26.38 -17.92 21.76
C VAL A 63 27.65 -17.26 21.23
N GLU A 64 27.49 -16.34 20.28
CA GLU A 64 28.51 -15.34 20.02
C GLU A 64 28.41 -14.29 21.13
N GLU A 65 29.52 -14.07 21.84
CA GLU A 65 29.67 -13.01 22.82
C GLU A 65 29.15 -11.71 22.23
N ILE A 66 28.05 -11.20 22.81
CA ILE A 66 27.43 -9.95 22.38
C ILE A 66 28.39 -8.81 22.73
N LYS A 67 29.32 -8.52 21.82
CA LYS A 67 29.91 -7.18 21.73
C LYS A 67 28.72 -6.25 21.54
N VAL A 68 28.46 -5.40 22.53
CA VAL A 68 27.49 -4.32 22.42
C VAL A 68 28.01 -3.37 21.35
N GLU A 69 27.71 -3.67 20.09
CA GLU A 69 27.92 -2.75 18.99
C GLU A 69 27.04 -1.53 19.27
N LYS A 70 27.68 -0.36 19.38
CA LYS A 70 26.96 0.91 19.41
C LYS A 70 25.92 0.90 18.28
N PRO A 71 24.69 1.37 18.52
CA PRO A 71 23.67 1.41 17.48
C PRO A 71 24.26 2.09 16.25
N LYS A 72 24.38 1.35 15.14
CA LYS A 72 24.83 1.90 13.87
C LYS A 72 23.89 3.06 13.54
N GLU A 73 24.42 4.28 13.55
CA GLU A 73 23.69 5.43 13.03
C GLU A 73 23.24 5.09 11.62
N ILE A 74 21.92 4.94 11.43
CA ILE A 74 21.33 4.71 10.12
C ILE A 74 21.39 6.05 9.41
N ILE A 75 22.53 6.36 8.78
CA ILE A 75 22.66 7.57 7.98
C ILE A 75 21.68 7.43 6.81
N PRO A 76 20.64 8.28 6.70
CA PRO A 76 19.67 8.18 5.62
C PRO A 76 20.39 8.37 4.29
N GLN A 77 20.43 7.31 3.47
CA GLN A 77 21.05 7.39 2.15
C GLN A 77 20.18 8.27 1.25
N GLU A 78 20.73 9.39 0.77
CA GLU A 78 20.05 10.23 -0.21
C GLU A 78 19.87 9.49 -1.54
N VAL A 79 18.62 9.18 -1.87
CA VAL A 79 18.23 8.57 -3.14
C VAL A 79 17.92 9.67 -4.16
N TYR A 80 18.61 9.64 -5.29
CA TYR A 80 18.39 10.56 -6.41
C TYR A 80 17.80 9.80 -7.58
N ASN A 81 16.72 10.33 -8.15
CA ASN A 81 16.07 9.75 -9.33
C ASN A 81 16.00 10.78 -10.45
N ILE A 82 16.44 10.37 -11.64
CA ILE A 82 16.29 11.15 -12.87
C ILE A 82 15.03 10.70 -13.61
N THR A 83 14.19 11.67 -13.98
CA THR A 83 12.94 11.38 -14.69
C THR A 83 13.01 11.82 -16.16
N ALA A 84 13.75 12.89 -16.46
CA ALA A 84 13.86 13.45 -17.80
C ALA A 84 15.22 14.11 -18.03
N VAL A 85 15.59 14.28 -19.30
CA VAL A 85 16.70 15.13 -19.75
C VAL A 85 16.18 16.00 -20.89
N LEU A 86 16.46 17.29 -20.82
CA LEU A 86 16.09 18.27 -21.85
C LEU A 86 17.17 19.35 -21.93
N ASN A 87 17.58 19.74 -23.14
CA ASN A 87 18.52 20.85 -23.38
C ASN A 87 19.79 20.81 -22.50
N HIS A 88 20.41 19.62 -22.37
CA HIS A 88 21.59 19.40 -21.52
C HIS A 88 21.36 19.67 -20.03
N ALA A 89 20.11 19.63 -19.57
CA ALA A 89 19.71 19.66 -18.17
C ALA A 89 19.00 18.36 -17.79
N GLY A 90 19.31 17.83 -16.60
CA GLY A 90 18.66 16.66 -16.04
C GLY A 90 17.58 17.06 -15.03
N PHE A 91 16.39 16.47 -15.15
CA PHE A 91 15.32 16.62 -14.17
C PHE A 91 15.47 15.56 -13.08
N ILE A 92 16.06 15.96 -11.95
CA ILE A 92 16.43 15.09 -10.83
C ILE A 92 15.67 15.55 -9.59
N ASN A 93 14.98 14.66 -8.88
CA ASN A 93 14.21 14.97 -7.67
C ASN A 93 13.34 16.24 -7.80
N LYS A 94 12.61 16.37 -8.91
CA LYS A 94 11.69 17.48 -9.25
C LYS A 94 12.34 18.84 -9.53
N LYS A 95 13.66 18.90 -9.77
CA LYS A 95 14.37 20.13 -10.14
C LYS A 95 15.27 19.91 -11.37
N TRP A 96 15.50 20.97 -12.13
CA TRP A 96 16.41 20.96 -13.27
C TRP A 96 17.83 21.28 -12.81
N TYR A 97 18.79 20.49 -13.27
CA TYR A 97 20.21 20.68 -12.99
C TYR A 97 21.03 20.60 -14.28
N ARG A 98 22.04 21.46 -14.40
CA ARG A 98 23.02 21.50 -15.48
C ARG A 98 24.38 20.99 -14.98
N VAL A 99 25.30 20.78 -15.91
CA VAL A 99 26.69 20.46 -15.57
C VAL A 99 27.27 21.58 -14.71
N GLY A 100 27.85 21.23 -13.56
CA GLY A 100 28.38 22.15 -12.56
C GLY A 100 27.47 22.36 -11.35
N ASP A 101 26.17 22.09 -11.47
CA ASP A 101 25.23 22.30 -10.37
C ASP A 101 25.41 21.27 -9.24
N LYS A 102 25.09 21.67 -8.01
CA LYS A 102 25.20 20.84 -6.81
C LYS A 102 23.84 20.26 -6.42
N ILE A 103 23.81 18.96 -6.12
CA ILE A 103 22.65 18.20 -5.65
C ILE A 103 23.05 17.48 -4.36
N GLY A 104 22.60 17.98 -3.22
CA GLY A 104 23.02 17.46 -1.91
C GLY A 104 24.55 17.52 -1.75
N SER A 105 25.17 16.36 -1.57
CA SER A 105 26.63 16.22 -1.46
C SER A 105 27.35 15.94 -2.79
N TYR A 106 26.63 15.90 -3.91
CA TYR A 106 27.17 15.59 -5.23
C TYR A 106 27.13 16.80 -6.17
N THR A 107 28.00 16.79 -7.18
CA THR A 107 28.01 17.75 -8.29
C THR A 107 27.70 17.03 -9.60
N VAL A 108 26.89 17.63 -10.47
CA VAL A 108 26.62 17.10 -11.80
C VAL A 108 27.83 17.34 -12.69
N VAL A 109 28.47 16.27 -13.16
CA VAL A 109 29.67 16.36 -14.01
C VAL A 109 29.40 16.10 -15.47
N HIS A 110 28.35 15.33 -15.79
CA HIS A 110 28.01 15.00 -17.17
C HIS A 110 26.51 14.70 -17.32
N ILE A 111 25.93 15.11 -18.45
CA ILE A 111 24.53 14.84 -18.79
C ILE A 111 24.49 14.27 -20.22
N GLU A 112 23.97 13.05 -20.34
CA GLU A 112 23.70 12.37 -21.61
C GLU A 112 22.20 12.40 -21.92
N LYS A 113 21.81 11.93 -23.12
CA LYS A 113 20.42 11.90 -23.59
C LYS A 113 19.42 11.21 -22.64
N SER A 114 19.85 10.22 -21.85
CA SER A 114 18.98 9.50 -20.92
C SER A 114 19.64 9.22 -19.56
N SER A 115 20.74 9.90 -19.25
CA SER A 115 21.48 9.67 -18.02
C SER A 115 22.17 10.94 -17.52
N ALA A 116 22.47 10.99 -16.23
CA ALA A 116 23.30 12.04 -15.64
C ALA A 116 24.32 11.40 -14.69
N THR A 117 25.54 11.90 -14.70
CA THR A 117 26.62 11.46 -13.80
C THR A 117 26.85 12.50 -12.72
N LEU A 118 26.77 12.03 -11.48
CA LEU A 118 27.02 12.78 -10.27
C LEU A 118 28.39 12.39 -9.70
N LYS A 119 29.12 13.34 -9.13
CA LYS A 119 30.43 13.13 -8.50
C LYS A 119 30.46 13.67 -7.09
N ARG A 120 31.07 12.94 -6.16
CA ARG A 120 31.39 13.38 -4.80
C ARG A 120 32.80 12.90 -4.44
N GLY A 121 33.77 13.82 -4.44
CA GLY A 121 35.18 13.45 -4.23
C GLY A 121 35.66 12.43 -5.27
N LYS A 122 35.94 11.20 -4.84
CA LYS A 122 36.35 10.07 -5.71
C LYS A 122 35.19 9.18 -6.17
N GLU A 123 33.99 9.37 -5.61
CA GLU A 123 32.81 8.56 -5.93
C GLU A 123 32.04 9.13 -7.12
N TYR A 124 31.56 8.24 -7.98
CA TYR A 124 30.70 8.56 -9.12
C TYR A 124 29.39 7.78 -9.01
N LYS A 125 28.27 8.45 -9.30
CA LYS A 125 26.93 7.86 -9.32
C LYS A 125 26.25 8.20 -10.64
N ARG A 126 25.85 7.18 -11.39
CA ARG A 126 25.12 7.36 -12.66
C ARG A 126 23.63 7.17 -12.43
N LEU A 127 22.85 8.18 -12.79
CA LEU A 127 21.40 8.15 -12.79
C LEU A 127 20.91 7.86 -14.20
N VAL A 128 20.02 6.88 -14.37
CA VAL A 128 19.50 6.48 -15.69
C VAL A 128 17.98 6.52 -15.67
N ILE A 129 17.37 7.07 -16.73
CA ILE A 129 15.92 7.07 -16.89
C ILE A 129 15.44 5.63 -17.12
N PRO A 130 14.53 5.08 -16.29
CA PRO A 130 14.07 3.70 -16.42
C PRO A 130 13.29 3.50 -17.73
N ARG A 131 13.72 2.56 -18.56
CA ARG A 131 13.02 2.19 -19.80
C ARG A 131 11.90 1.19 -19.49
N LYS A 132 10.64 1.62 -19.56
CA LYS A 132 9.50 0.67 -19.57
C LYS A 132 9.36 0.05 -20.96
N LYS A 133 9.26 -1.28 -21.05
CA LYS A 133 8.93 -1.98 -22.31
C LYS A 133 7.50 -1.61 -22.72
N LYS A 134 7.34 -0.87 -23.83
CA LYS A 134 6.01 -0.58 -24.40
C LYS A 134 5.46 -1.88 -25.00
N LYS A 135 4.33 -2.37 -24.50
CA LYS A 135 3.55 -3.43 -25.16
C LYS A 135 2.67 -2.75 -26.20
N PHE A 136 3.06 -2.79 -27.47
CA PHE A 136 2.20 -2.32 -28.55
C PHE A 136 1.12 -3.39 -28.80
N LYS A 137 -0.16 -3.01 -28.70
CA LYS A 137 -1.27 -3.82 -29.20
C LYS A 137 -1.55 -3.34 -30.63
N ILE A 138 -1.27 -4.19 -31.61
CA ILE A 138 -1.64 -3.94 -32.99
C ILE A 138 -3.10 -4.40 -33.11
N PHE A 139 -4.02 -3.47 -33.36
CA PHE A 139 -5.37 -3.79 -33.77
C PHE A 139 -5.37 -3.95 -35.28
N LYS A 140 -5.69 -5.15 -35.76
CA LYS A 140 -6.00 -5.38 -37.18
C LYS A 140 -7.44 -4.93 -37.35
N GLY A 141 -7.68 -3.96 -38.23
CA GLY A 141 -9.05 -3.59 -38.61
C GLY A 141 -9.65 -4.72 -39.45
N ASP A 142 -10.92 -5.03 -39.19
CA ASP A 142 -11.76 -5.92 -40.00
C ASP A 142 -12.24 -5.22 -41.27
#